data_AF-A0A1V6S789-F1
#
_entry.id   AF-A0A1V6S789-F1
#
_cell.length_a   1.000
_cell.length_b   1.000
_cell.length_c   1.000
_cell.angle_alpha   90.00
_cell.angle_beta   90.00
_cell.angle_gamma   90.00
#
_symmetry.space_group_name_H-M   'P 1'
#
loop_
_entity.id
_entity.type
_entity.pdbx_description
1 polymer ?
#
loop_
_entity_poly.entity_id
_entity_poly.type
_entity_poly.pdbx_seq_one_letter_code
_entity_poly.pdbx_strand_id
1 'polypeptide(L)'
;MFTCLVSLFVGMAVGVGLANIFNPTVQLVANTVAKASLSPPEVNVNSEFVFNPETGEAKCGTHWTEAKRLGCQFDVMASRWYSPKCFNQDVLHEMLQEVDFKWYADREHTKEVSRDVALAGEFEALAHTANMKVFTTLMLLSIGVSQTMGLVIPRAMAVGPVAEEAVTDYDRK
;
A
#
# COMPACT_ATOMS: atom_id res chain seq x y z
N MET A 1 64.00 7.90 9.33
CA MET A 1 62.77 7.64 8.53
C MET A 1 62.44 6.14 8.38
N PHE A 2 63.40 5.21 8.53
CA PHE A 2 63.14 3.76 8.46
C PHE A 2 62.55 3.13 9.74
N THR A 3 62.76 3.72 10.91
CA THR A 3 62.33 3.16 12.21
C THR A 3 60.83 3.30 12.49
N CYS A 4 60.16 4.33 11.96
CA CYS A 4 58.70 4.50 12.12
C CYS A 4 57.88 3.57 11.22
N LEU A 5 58.43 3.10 10.09
CA LEU A 5 57.69 2.23 9.18
C LEU A 5 57.55 0.82 9.76
N VAL A 6 58.61 0.30 10.40
CA VAL A 6 58.64 -1.07 10.93
C VAL A 6 57.65 -1.25 12.09
N SER A 7 57.47 -0.24 12.95
CA SER A 7 56.50 -0.29 14.06
C SER A 7 55.03 -0.27 13.61
N LEU A 8 54.73 0.38 12.48
CA LEU A 8 53.39 0.35 11.87
C LEU A 8 53.04 -1.03 11.30
N PHE A 9 54.00 -1.71 10.65
CA PHE A 9 53.76 -3.04 10.09
C PHE A 9 53.64 -4.12 11.16
N VAL A 10 54.42 -4.05 12.24
CA VAL A 10 54.29 -4.98 13.38
C VAL A 10 52.95 -4.77 14.10
N GLY A 11 52.48 -3.52 14.22
CA GLY A 11 51.17 -3.20 14.79
C GLY A 11 49.99 -3.78 14.00
N MET A 12 50.03 -3.74 12.66
CA MET A 12 48.98 -4.35 11.82
C MET A 12 49.00 -5.89 11.87
N ALA A 13 50.17 -6.51 11.92
CA ALA A 13 50.28 -7.98 11.95
C ALA A 13 49.71 -8.59 13.24
N VAL A 14 49.87 -7.91 14.39
CA VAL A 14 49.31 -8.37 15.67
C VAL A 14 47.79 -8.11 15.76
N GLY A 15 47.29 -7.04 15.13
CA GLY A 15 45.85 -6.75 15.09
C GLY A 15 45.02 -7.74 14.26
N VAL A 16 45.57 -8.23 13.13
CA VAL A 16 44.87 -9.19 12.26
C VAL A 16 44.90 -10.62 12.83
N GLY A 17 45.87 -10.95 13.69
CA GLY A 17 45.98 -12.25 14.34
C GLY A 17 44.91 -12.53 15.40
N LEU A 18 44.33 -11.50 16.01
CA LEU A 18 43.33 -11.65 17.09
C LEU A 18 41.87 -11.55 16.62
N ALA A 19 41.62 -11.06 15.40
CA ALA A 19 40.26 -10.99 14.84
C ALA A 19 39.71 -12.37 14.40
N ASN A 20 40.58 -13.37 14.21
CA ASN A 20 40.19 -14.72 13.79
C ASN A 20 39.83 -15.67 14.95
N ILE A 21 39.74 -15.17 16.19
CA ILE A 21 39.37 -15.98 17.37
C ILE A 21 37.88 -15.79 17.74
N PHE A 22 37.13 -14.96 16.98
CA PHE A 22 35.70 -14.82 17.18
C PHE A 22 34.90 -15.96 16.53
N ASN A 23 34.72 -17.00 17.35
CA ASN A 23 33.46 -17.72 17.56
C ASN A 23 33.02 -18.75 16.48
N PRO A 24 33.44 -20.03 16.58
CA PRO A 24 32.93 -21.11 15.73
C PRO A 24 31.40 -21.31 15.84
N THR A 25 30.76 -20.74 16.86
CA THR A 25 29.30 -20.77 17.06
C THR A 25 28.56 -19.88 16.06
N VAL A 26 29.14 -18.75 15.64
CA VAL A 26 28.44 -17.80 14.74
C VAL A 26 28.34 -18.33 13.31
N GLN A 27 29.38 -19.03 12.83
CA GLN A 27 29.32 -19.66 11.51
C GLN A 27 28.39 -20.89 11.49
N LEU A 28 28.30 -21.64 12.59
CA LEU A 28 27.35 -22.75 12.69
C LEU A 28 25.90 -22.24 12.66
N VAL A 29 25.62 -21.13 13.36
CA VAL A 29 24.29 -20.48 13.37
C VAL A 29 23.97 -19.86 12.01
N ALA A 30 24.92 -19.21 11.34
CA ALA A 30 24.71 -18.66 10.00
C ALA A 30 24.38 -19.75 8.97
N ASN A 31 25.06 -20.90 9.04
CA ASN A 31 24.85 -22.01 8.12
C ASN A 31 23.55 -22.79 8.41
N THR A 32 23.09 -22.87 9.67
CA THR A 32 21.79 -23.47 10.00
C THR A 32 20.61 -22.55 9.70
N VAL A 33 20.76 -21.23 9.89
CA VAL A 33 19.74 -20.23 9.53
C VAL A 33 19.62 -20.09 8.01
N ALA A 34 20.73 -20.10 7.27
CA ALA A 34 20.70 -20.10 5.80
C ALA A 34 20.05 -21.38 5.23
N LYS A 35 20.25 -22.54 5.87
CA LYS A 35 19.63 -23.81 5.45
C LYS A 35 18.17 -23.94 5.90
N ALA A 36 17.73 -23.20 6.90
CA ALA A 36 16.33 -23.15 7.34
C ALA A 36 15.46 -22.15 6.56
N SER A 37 16.04 -21.31 5.69
CA SER A 37 15.33 -20.24 4.96
C SER A 37 14.99 -20.55 3.49
N LEU A 38 14.92 -21.83 3.09
CA LEU A 38 14.65 -22.21 1.68
C LEU A 38 13.37 -23.01 1.44
N SER A 39 12.43 -23.02 2.39
CA SER A 39 11.06 -23.43 2.07
C SER A 39 10.06 -22.61 2.89
N PRO A 40 9.16 -21.84 2.24
CA PRO A 40 7.95 -21.37 2.93
C PRO A 40 7.28 -22.57 3.60
N PRO A 41 6.80 -22.46 4.85
CA PRO A 41 6.07 -23.55 5.47
C PRO A 41 4.92 -23.96 4.56
N GLU A 42 4.88 -25.24 4.15
CA GLU A 42 3.73 -25.82 3.47
C GLU A 42 2.53 -25.68 4.40
N VAL A 43 1.72 -24.65 4.16
CA VAL A 43 0.44 -24.50 4.83
C VAL A 43 -0.47 -25.55 4.23
N ASN A 44 -0.82 -26.53 5.05
CA ASN A 44 -1.81 -27.54 4.71
C ASN A 44 -3.16 -26.84 4.51
N VAL A 45 -3.53 -26.61 3.25
CA VAL A 45 -4.76 -25.91 2.83
C VAL A 45 -6.01 -26.79 2.99
N ASN A 46 -6.00 -27.72 3.95
CA ASN A 46 -7.16 -28.52 4.29
C ASN A 46 -8.00 -27.74 5.32
N SER A 47 -8.82 -26.81 4.81
CA SER A 47 -10.05 -26.28 5.42
C SER A 47 -9.97 -25.46 6.73
N GLU A 48 -8.80 -25.27 7.35
CA GLU A 48 -8.69 -24.46 8.57
C GLU A 48 -7.85 -23.20 8.32
N PHE A 49 -8.54 -22.06 8.26
CA PHE A 49 -7.91 -20.75 8.13
C PHE A 49 -6.93 -20.51 9.29
N VAL A 50 -5.75 -19.95 9.03
CA VAL A 50 -4.73 -19.78 10.08
C VAL A 50 -5.14 -18.64 11.01
N PHE A 51 -5.35 -18.93 12.29
CA PHE A 51 -5.62 -17.92 13.33
C PHE A 51 -4.38 -17.69 14.20
N ASN A 52 -4.24 -16.47 14.72
CA ASN A 52 -3.27 -16.17 15.75
C ASN A 52 -3.74 -16.80 17.08
N PRO A 53 -2.95 -17.68 17.71
CA PRO A 53 -3.34 -18.32 18.96
C PRO A 53 -3.48 -17.36 20.14
N GLU A 54 -2.84 -16.19 20.08
CA GLU A 54 -2.87 -15.18 21.15
C GLU A 54 -4.05 -14.22 21.00
N THR A 55 -4.33 -13.75 19.77
CA THR A 55 -5.38 -12.77 19.51
C THR A 55 -6.69 -13.39 19.00
N GLY A 56 -6.65 -14.65 18.55
CA GLY A 56 -7.77 -15.30 17.86
C GLY A 56 -8.03 -14.72 16.46
N GLU A 57 -7.22 -13.77 15.99
CA GLU A 57 -7.43 -13.10 14.72
C GLU A 57 -6.94 -13.92 13.54
N ALA A 58 -7.63 -13.78 12.42
CA ALA A 58 -7.21 -14.32 11.15
C ALA A 58 -5.82 -13.80 10.73
N LYS A 59 -4.87 -14.71 10.44
CA LYS A 59 -3.59 -14.36 9.85
C LYS A 59 -3.70 -14.17 8.35
N CYS A 60 -3.39 -12.96 7.88
CA CYS A 60 -3.27 -12.63 6.46
C CYS A 60 -1.85 -12.21 6.03
N GLY A 61 -0.87 -12.31 6.93
CA GLY A 61 0.51 -11.87 6.64
C GLY A 61 0.66 -10.35 6.56
N THR A 62 1.85 -9.90 6.16
CA THR A 62 2.19 -8.47 6.01
C THR A 62 2.36 -8.02 4.57
N HIS A 63 2.39 -8.96 3.61
CA HIS A 63 2.58 -8.70 2.19
C HIS A 63 1.54 -9.46 1.36
N TRP A 64 1.11 -8.90 0.23
CA TRP A 64 0.01 -9.44 -0.58
C TRP A 64 0.24 -10.89 -1.03
N THR A 65 1.49 -11.28 -1.32
CA THR A 65 1.82 -12.66 -1.74
C THR A 65 1.51 -13.68 -0.65
N GLU A 66 1.78 -13.34 0.62
CA GLU A 66 1.46 -14.20 1.75
C GLU A 66 -0.06 -14.25 1.97
N ALA A 67 -0.73 -13.11 1.90
CA ALA A 67 -2.18 -13.01 2.06
C ALA A 67 -2.94 -13.89 1.06
N LYS A 68 -2.55 -13.85 -0.23
CA LYS A 68 -3.14 -14.70 -1.27
C LYS A 68 -2.87 -16.19 -1.01
N ARG A 69 -1.65 -16.53 -0.58
CA ARG A 69 -1.29 -17.91 -0.22
C ARG A 69 -2.12 -18.44 0.97
N LEU A 70 -2.50 -17.56 1.90
CA LEU A 70 -3.35 -17.89 3.04
C LEU A 70 -4.86 -17.80 2.73
N GLY A 71 -5.24 -17.46 1.49
CA GLY A 71 -6.65 -17.37 1.08
C GLY A 71 -7.39 -16.16 1.64
N CYS A 72 -6.68 -15.08 1.97
CA CYS A 72 -7.30 -13.83 2.40
C CYS A 72 -7.92 -13.06 1.22
N GLN A 73 -8.91 -12.23 1.55
CA GLN A 73 -9.57 -11.33 0.61
C GLN A 73 -9.08 -9.90 0.85
N PHE A 74 -8.75 -9.19 -0.24
CA PHE A 74 -8.35 -7.80 -0.17
C PHE A 74 -9.57 -6.88 -0.17
N ASP A 75 -9.62 -5.99 0.82
CA ASP A 75 -10.55 -4.88 0.87
C ASP A 75 -9.82 -3.62 0.41
N VAL A 76 -10.12 -3.20 -0.82
CA VAL A 76 -9.55 -2.00 -1.43
C VAL A 76 -9.95 -0.72 -0.70
N MET A 77 -11.11 -0.70 -0.02
CA MET A 77 -11.60 0.46 0.72
C MET A 77 -10.81 0.68 2.00
N ALA A 78 -10.49 -0.42 2.71
CA ALA A 78 -9.66 -0.39 3.90
C ALA A 78 -8.16 -0.47 3.58
N SER A 79 -7.79 -0.75 2.33
CA SER A 79 -6.43 -1.09 1.88
C SER A 79 -5.79 -2.19 2.75
N ARG A 80 -6.56 -3.26 3.03
CA ARG A 80 -6.20 -4.32 3.99
C ARG A 80 -6.67 -5.70 3.56
N TRP A 81 -6.01 -6.73 4.08
CA TRP A 81 -6.35 -8.13 3.85
C TRP A 81 -7.11 -8.71 5.04
N TYR A 82 -8.23 -9.39 4.75
CA TYR A 82 -9.10 -10.01 5.74
C TYR A 82 -9.28 -11.50 5.46
N SER A 83 -9.58 -12.29 6.51
CA SER A 83 -10.08 -13.64 6.27
C SER A 83 -11.42 -13.61 5.52
N PRO A 84 -11.79 -14.69 4.81
CA PRO A 84 -13.09 -14.80 4.18
C PRO A 84 -14.29 -14.59 5.12
N LYS A 85 -14.15 -14.88 6.42
CA LYS A 85 -15.22 -14.66 7.41
C LYS A 85 -15.39 -13.19 7.81
N CYS A 86 -14.33 -12.39 7.71
CA CYS A 86 -14.35 -10.99 8.10
C CYS A 86 -14.56 -10.05 6.91
N PHE A 87 -14.31 -10.51 5.69
CA PHE A 87 -14.50 -9.73 4.48
C PHE A 87 -15.99 -9.60 4.13
N ASN A 88 -16.50 -8.38 4.09
CA ASN A 88 -17.87 -8.10 3.68
C ASN A 88 -17.92 -7.71 2.20
N GLN A 89 -18.13 -8.72 1.35
CA GLN A 89 -18.16 -8.54 -0.10
C GLN A 89 -19.35 -7.66 -0.54
N ASP A 90 -20.48 -7.73 0.15
CA ASP A 90 -21.69 -6.99 -0.22
C ASP A 90 -21.49 -5.49 -0.01
N VAL A 91 -20.89 -5.09 1.11
CA VAL A 91 -20.58 -3.68 1.40
C VAL A 91 -19.56 -3.14 0.41
N LEU A 92 -18.52 -3.91 0.07
CA LEU A 92 -17.59 -3.52 -0.98
C LEU A 92 -18.31 -3.32 -2.31
N HIS A 93 -19.18 -4.25 -2.69
CA HIS A 93 -19.93 -4.18 -3.94
C HIS A 93 -20.83 -2.94 -4.00
N GLU A 94 -21.59 -2.66 -2.96
CA GLU A 94 -22.44 -1.47 -2.83
C GLU A 94 -21.62 -0.18 -2.97
N MET A 95 -20.49 -0.09 -2.25
CA MET A 95 -19.62 1.07 -2.31
C MET A 95 -19.06 1.30 -3.73
N LEU A 96 -18.68 0.23 -4.44
CA LEU A 96 -18.20 0.27 -5.83
C LEU A 96 -19.31 0.61 -6.85
N GLN A 97 -20.58 0.42 -6.48
CA GLN A 97 -21.75 0.82 -7.27
C GLN A 97 -22.07 2.30 -7.07
N GLU A 98 -21.97 2.82 -5.85
CA GLU A 98 -22.35 4.21 -5.54
C GLU A 98 -21.25 5.23 -5.85
N VAL A 99 -19.99 4.81 -5.77
CA VAL A 99 -18.83 5.69 -5.93
C VAL A 99 -18.02 5.29 -7.16
N ASP A 100 -17.65 6.29 -7.96
CA ASP A 100 -16.71 6.16 -9.05
C ASP A 100 -15.29 6.37 -8.51
N PHE A 101 -14.66 5.25 -8.15
CA PHE A 101 -13.27 5.23 -7.74
C PHE A 101 -12.35 5.10 -8.94
N LYS A 102 -11.27 5.89 -8.90
CA LYS A 102 -10.09 5.69 -9.73
C LYS A 102 -8.90 5.45 -8.84
N TRP A 103 -8.04 4.53 -9.27
CA TRP A 103 -6.82 4.18 -8.55
C TRP A 103 -5.60 4.51 -9.39
N TYR A 104 -4.51 4.85 -8.72
CA TYR A 104 -3.28 5.27 -9.35
C TYR A 104 -2.08 4.62 -8.67
N ALA A 105 -1.10 4.21 -9.47
CA ALA A 105 0.16 3.64 -8.99
C ALA A 105 1.13 4.70 -8.43
N ASP A 106 0.83 5.98 -8.64
CA ASP A 106 1.61 7.13 -8.24
C ASP A 106 0.75 8.14 -7.47
N ARG A 107 1.39 8.95 -6.63
CA ARG A 107 0.70 9.94 -5.79
C ARG A 107 0.20 11.14 -6.58
N GLU A 108 0.79 11.38 -7.74
CA GLU A 108 0.48 12.48 -8.64
C GLU A 108 -0.75 12.19 -9.52
N HIS A 109 -1.38 11.01 -9.38
CA HIS A 109 -2.55 10.56 -10.12
C HIS A 109 -2.35 10.54 -11.65
N THR A 110 -1.15 10.19 -12.12
CA THR A 110 -0.79 10.18 -13.54
C THR A 110 -0.85 8.78 -14.18
N LYS A 111 -0.71 7.72 -13.39
CA LYS A 111 -0.70 6.32 -13.82
C LYS A 111 -1.92 5.60 -13.26
N GLU A 112 -3.06 5.81 -13.92
CA GLU A 112 -4.30 5.14 -13.57
C GLU A 112 -4.16 3.62 -13.73
N VAL A 113 -4.62 2.87 -12.73
CA VAL A 113 -4.71 1.41 -12.75
C VAL A 113 -6.17 1.00 -12.86
N SER A 114 -6.43 -0.08 -13.60
CA SER A 114 -7.79 -0.59 -13.75
C SER A 114 -8.36 -1.10 -12.41
N ARG A 115 -9.69 -1.04 -12.27
CA ARG A 115 -10.42 -1.56 -11.11
C ARG A 115 -10.02 -2.99 -10.74
N ASP A 116 -9.95 -3.90 -11.70
CA ASP A 116 -9.68 -5.31 -11.42
C ASP A 116 -8.30 -5.51 -10.80
N VAL A 117 -7.32 -4.74 -11.25
CA VAL A 117 -5.96 -4.77 -10.71
C VAL A 117 -5.94 -4.15 -9.31
N ALA A 118 -6.64 -3.03 -9.07
CA ALA A 118 -6.77 -2.45 -7.73
C ALA A 118 -7.45 -3.41 -6.74
N LEU A 119 -8.48 -4.13 -7.17
CA LEU A 119 -9.18 -5.13 -6.37
C LEU A 119 -8.33 -6.37 -6.07
N ALA A 120 -7.32 -6.66 -6.89
CA ALA A 120 -6.39 -7.75 -6.62
C ALA A 120 -5.45 -7.46 -5.43
N GLY A 121 -5.25 -6.19 -5.07
CA GLY A 121 -4.45 -5.78 -3.91
C GLY A 121 -2.94 -6.02 -4.04
N GLU A 122 -2.43 -6.24 -5.25
CA GLU A 122 -1.02 -6.58 -5.50
C GLU A 122 -0.12 -5.34 -5.55
N PHE A 123 -0.25 -4.47 -4.56
CA PHE A 123 0.47 -3.20 -4.45
C PHE A 123 0.85 -2.92 -3.00
N GLU A 124 1.95 -2.21 -2.81
CA GLU A 124 2.35 -1.68 -1.50
C GLU A 124 1.47 -0.48 -1.09
N ALA A 125 1.15 0.39 -2.06
CA ALA A 125 0.29 1.54 -1.86
C ALA A 125 -0.38 1.92 -3.18
N LEU A 126 -1.65 2.32 -3.11
CA LEU A 126 -2.40 2.90 -4.22
C LEU A 126 -2.94 4.26 -3.79
N ALA A 127 -2.73 5.28 -4.63
CA ALA A 127 -3.47 6.51 -4.52
C ALA A 127 -4.86 6.31 -5.15
N HIS A 128 -5.85 7.07 -4.69
CA HIS A 128 -7.20 6.97 -5.23
C HIS A 128 -7.94 8.31 -5.21
N THR A 129 -8.88 8.46 -6.12
CA THR A 129 -9.89 9.51 -6.09
C THR A 129 -11.27 8.87 -6.01
N ALA A 130 -12.20 9.55 -5.35
CA ALA A 130 -13.55 9.06 -5.09
C ALA A 130 -14.57 10.13 -5.48
N ASN A 131 -15.47 9.81 -6.40
CA ASN A 131 -16.55 10.70 -6.82
C ASN A 131 -17.90 10.01 -6.65
N MET A 132 -18.85 10.63 -5.93
CA MET A 132 -20.18 10.08 -5.77
C MET A 132 -20.94 10.06 -7.11
N LYS A 133 -21.38 8.89 -7.59
CA LYS A 133 -22.06 8.78 -8.91
C LYS A 133 -23.40 9.51 -8.95
N VAL A 134 -24.13 9.53 -7.83
CA VAL A 134 -25.39 10.28 -7.70
C VAL A 134 -25.17 11.76 -7.97
N PHE A 135 -24.10 12.33 -7.43
CA PHE A 135 -23.78 13.75 -7.61
C PHE A 135 -23.41 14.06 -9.07
N THR A 136 -22.59 13.22 -9.70
CA THR A 136 -22.23 13.36 -11.12
C THR A 136 -23.47 13.29 -12.02
N THR A 137 -24.37 12.35 -11.76
CA THR A 137 -25.59 12.19 -12.55
C THR A 137 -26.54 13.38 -12.39
N LEU A 138 -26.71 13.88 -11.16
CA LEU A 138 -27.56 15.04 -10.90
C LEU A 138 -27.00 16.32 -11.53
N MET A 139 -25.68 16.53 -11.50
CA MET A 139 -25.01 17.65 -12.17
C MET A 139 -25.16 17.58 -13.70
N LEU A 140 -25.08 16.39 -14.29
CA LEU A 140 -25.30 16.24 -15.74
C LEU A 140 -26.77 16.51 -16.14
N LEU A 141 -27.72 16.07 -15.30
CA LEU A 141 -29.15 16.31 -15.53
C LEU A 141 -29.52 17.80 -15.41
N SER A 142 -28.94 18.54 -14.46
CA SER A 142 -29.23 19.98 -14.32
C SER A 142 -28.69 20.83 -15.47
N ILE A 143 -27.54 20.46 -16.05
CA ILE A 143 -27.00 21.10 -17.27
C ILE A 143 -27.86 20.75 -18.50
N GLY A 144 -28.49 19.57 -18.51
CA GLY A 144 -29.37 19.09 -19.59
C GLY A 144 -30.74 19.79 -19.70
N VAL A 145 -31.18 20.53 -18.68
CA VAL A 145 -32.49 21.24 -18.68
C VAL A 145 -32.38 22.67 -19.26
N SER A 146 -31.17 23.19 -19.48
CA SER A 146 -30.96 24.61 -19.81
C SER A 146 -30.87 24.95 -21.30
N GLN A 147 -31.38 24.11 -22.22
CA GLN A 147 -31.28 24.35 -23.68
C GLN A 147 -32.61 24.45 -24.45
N THR A 148 -33.74 24.79 -23.83
CA THR A 148 -35.00 25.03 -24.58
C THR A 148 -35.63 26.41 -24.47
N MET A 149 -35.00 27.40 -23.84
CA MET A 149 -35.46 28.79 -23.96
C MET A 149 -34.29 29.73 -24.15
N GLY A 150 -33.91 29.92 -25.42
CA GLY A 150 -33.11 31.04 -25.87
C GLY A 150 -33.87 32.34 -25.64
N LEU A 151 -33.71 32.92 -24.45
CA LEU A 151 -33.98 34.33 -24.20
C LEU A 151 -32.64 35.04 -24.20
N VAL A 152 -32.42 35.80 -25.27
CA VAL A 152 -31.26 36.65 -25.50
C VAL A 152 -31.12 37.61 -24.32
N ILE A 153 -30.07 37.44 -23.50
CA ILE A 153 -29.65 38.44 -22.53
C ILE A 153 -28.28 38.97 -23.01
N PRO A 154 -28.16 40.28 -23.34
CA PRO A 154 -26.91 40.83 -23.82
C PRO A 154 -25.85 40.84 -22.71
N ARG A 155 -24.61 40.53 -23.12
CA ARG A 155 -23.37 40.67 -22.34
C ARG A 155 -23.29 42.06 -21.70
N ALA A 156 -23.46 42.12 -20.38
CA ALA A 156 -22.98 43.22 -19.56
C ALA A 156 -22.02 42.65 -18.52
N MET A 157 -20.86 43.31 -18.43
CA MET A 157 -19.70 42.90 -17.65
C MET A 157 -19.99 42.89 -16.15
N ALA A 158 -19.42 41.94 -15.43
CA ALA A 158 -19.15 42.08 -14.00
C ALA A 158 -17.89 41.29 -13.65
N VAL A 159 -16.78 42.04 -13.60
CA VAL A 159 -15.56 41.66 -12.89
C VAL A 159 -15.94 41.54 -11.41
N GLY A 160 -15.74 40.36 -10.84
CA GLY A 160 -15.90 40.09 -9.41
C GLY A 160 -14.66 39.35 -8.90
N PRO A 161 -14.22 39.61 -7.66
CA PRO A 161 -12.89 39.25 -7.18
C PRO A 161 -12.74 37.74 -6.95
N VAL A 162 -11.53 37.26 -7.25
CA VAL A 162 -10.99 35.94 -6.93
C VAL A 162 -11.18 35.68 -5.43
N ALA A 163 -12.01 34.69 -5.09
CA ALA A 163 -12.06 34.14 -3.75
C ALA A 163 -10.93 33.11 -3.62
N GLU A 164 -9.99 33.42 -2.74
CA GLU A 164 -8.91 32.57 -2.27
C GLU A 164 -9.51 31.35 -1.56
N GLU A 165 -9.36 30.16 -2.16
CA GLU A 165 -9.83 28.92 -1.55
C GLU A 165 -8.82 28.42 -0.52
N ALA A 166 -9.32 28.25 0.71
CA ALA A 166 -8.58 27.86 1.88
C ALA A 166 -7.95 26.46 1.71
N VAL A 167 -6.62 26.42 1.77
CA VAL A 167 -5.85 25.20 2.03
C VAL A 167 -6.18 24.72 3.44
N THR A 168 -6.86 23.59 3.57
CA THR A 168 -6.91 22.87 4.85
C THR A 168 -5.67 22.03 4.97
N ASP A 169 -4.67 22.62 5.64
CA ASP A 169 -3.53 21.93 6.22
C ASP A 169 -4.05 20.89 7.23
N TYR A 170 -3.77 19.62 6.95
CA TYR A 170 -3.99 18.51 7.88
C TYR A 170 -2.64 17.89 8.22
N ASP A 171 -1.72 18.67 8.80
CA ASP A 171 -0.54 18.12 9.47
C ASP A 171 -0.83 17.82 10.96
N ARG A 172 -1.16 16.54 11.16
CA ARG A 172 -0.48 15.58 12.05
C ARG A 172 0.18 16.15 13.33
N LYS A 173 -0.41 15.80 14.47
CA LYS A 173 0.32 15.53 15.74
C LYS A 173 0.62 14.05 15.88
#